data_AF-A0A3R7AZH5-F1
#
_entry.id   AF-A0A3R7AZH5-F1
#
_cell.length_a   1.000
_cell.length_b   1.000
_cell.length_c   1.000
_cell.angle_alpha   90.00
_cell.angle_beta   90.00
_cell.angle_gamma   90.00
#
_symmetry.space_group_name_H-M   'P 1'
#
loop_
_entity.id
_entity.type
_entity.pdbx_description
1 polymer ?
#
loop_
_entity_poly.entity_id
_entity_poly.type
_entity_poly.pdbx_seq_one_letter_code
_entity_poly.pdbx_strand_id
1 'polypeptide(L)'
;MNFQSVIKHLTPKGVWLKRTALIFGFIFLDFLVTITFCRTPYMEANPYARSFMLIYGIVSGLALYDFLLAIPIYAILVFDSYMIKYTQHYKTKTEFIIDVALGWLIAGAHFNGAMSWLWDAPHFIRQAIGFMIYMAIAILSFYPVPKRLSCLIVEDLSKKTSRKV
;
A
#
# COMPACT_ATOMS: atom_id res chain seq x y z
N MET A 1 -24.61 -22.30 -8.67
CA MET A 1 -23.32 -21.61 -8.92
C MET A 1 -22.26 -22.21 -8.03
N ASN A 2 -21.11 -22.60 -8.60
CA ASN A 2 -20.02 -23.16 -7.81
C ASN A 2 -19.23 -22.01 -7.15
N PHE A 3 -19.56 -21.69 -5.90
CA PHE A 3 -18.95 -20.57 -5.16
C PHE A 3 -17.43 -20.66 -5.10
N GLN A 4 -16.84 -21.86 -5.05
CA GLN A 4 -15.39 -22.05 -5.05
C GLN A 4 -14.73 -21.55 -6.34
N SER A 5 -15.37 -21.73 -7.51
CA SER A 5 -14.79 -21.27 -8.77
C SER A 5 -14.85 -19.75 -8.90
N VAL A 6 -15.90 -19.12 -8.34
CA VAL A 6 -16.07 -17.66 -8.33
C VAL A 6 -15.07 -17.03 -7.36
N ILE A 7 -14.95 -17.55 -6.13
CA ILE A 7 -13.98 -17.09 -5.12
C ILE A 7 -12.55 -17.21 -5.67
N LYS A 8 -12.24 -18.31 -6.36
CA LYS A 8 -10.93 -18.49 -6.99
C LYS A 8 -10.60 -17.41 -8.01
N HIS A 9 -11.58 -16.82 -8.70
CA HIS A 9 -11.34 -15.71 -9.65
C HIS A 9 -11.41 -14.33 -9.00
N LEU A 10 -11.96 -14.24 -7.79
CA LEU A 10 -11.99 -13.00 -7.02
C LEU A 10 -10.70 -12.74 -6.26
N THR A 11 -9.84 -13.74 -6.04
CA THR A 11 -8.57 -13.57 -5.31
C THR A 11 -7.39 -13.36 -6.28
N PRO A 12 -6.61 -12.27 -6.15
CA PRO A 12 -5.41 -12.05 -6.98
C PRO A 12 -4.38 -13.17 -6.84
N LYS A 13 -3.60 -13.46 -7.90
CA LYS A 13 -2.62 -14.55 -7.94
C LYS A 13 -1.17 -14.06 -7.92
N GLY A 14 -0.31 -14.82 -7.25
CA GLY A 14 1.15 -14.63 -7.29
C GLY A 14 1.58 -13.27 -6.73
N VAL A 15 2.30 -12.48 -7.53
CA VAL A 15 2.81 -11.15 -7.14
C VAL A 15 1.66 -10.20 -6.80
N TRP A 16 0.52 -10.31 -7.48
CA TRP A 16 -0.67 -9.48 -7.23
C TRP A 16 -1.27 -9.70 -5.84
N LEU A 17 -1.16 -10.92 -5.29
CA LEU A 17 -1.58 -11.18 -3.92
C LEU A 17 -0.70 -10.43 -2.91
N LYS A 18 0.62 -10.42 -3.15
CA LYS A 18 1.57 -9.68 -2.29
C LYS A 18 1.34 -8.16 -2.38
N ARG A 19 1.06 -7.63 -3.58
CA ARG A 19 0.62 -6.23 -3.77
C ARG A 19 -0.63 -5.91 -2.98
N THR A 20 -1.63 -6.78 -3.06
CA THR A 20 -2.87 -6.64 -2.30
C THR A 20 -2.57 -6.60 -0.79
N ALA A 21 -1.77 -7.54 -0.27
CA ALA A 21 -1.40 -7.54 1.13
C ALA A 21 -0.67 -6.25 1.58
N LEU A 22 0.23 -5.72 0.74
CA LEU A 22 0.92 -4.46 1.01
C LEU A 22 -0.06 -3.28 1.08
N ILE A 23 -0.92 -3.15 0.08
CA ILE A 23 -1.88 -2.06 -0.04
C ILE A 23 -2.87 -2.08 1.13
N PHE A 24 -3.50 -3.22 1.38
CA PHE A 24 -4.43 -3.37 2.50
C PHE A 24 -3.75 -3.23 3.84
N GLY A 25 -2.46 -3.59 3.95
CA GLY A 25 -1.65 -3.34 5.13
C GLY A 25 -1.48 -1.85 5.43
N PHE A 26 -1.26 -1.01 4.42
CA PHE A 26 -1.20 0.44 4.57
C PHE A 26 -2.55 1.06 4.97
N ILE A 27 -3.64 0.64 4.32
CA ILE A 27 -4.99 1.08 4.64
C ILE A 27 -5.33 0.71 6.09
N PHE A 28 -5.05 -0.53 6.48
CA PHE A 28 -5.32 -1.01 7.83
C PHE A 28 -4.45 -0.32 8.89
N LEU A 29 -3.19 -0.01 8.57
CA LEU A 29 -2.31 0.74 9.46
C LEU A 29 -2.83 2.16 9.69
N ASP A 30 -3.26 2.85 8.63
CA ASP A 30 -3.92 4.16 8.74
C ASP A 30 -5.17 4.07 9.61
N PHE A 31 -6.04 3.09 9.34
CA PHE A 31 -7.22 2.84 10.17
C PHE A 31 -6.86 2.69 11.65
N LEU A 32 -5.91 1.81 11.99
CA LEU A 32 -5.48 1.57 13.37
C LEU A 32 -4.90 2.81 14.04
N VAL A 33 -4.01 3.52 13.35
CA VAL A 33 -3.35 4.72 13.85
C VAL A 33 -4.39 5.81 14.08
N THR A 34 -5.30 6.01 13.13
CA THR A 34 -6.35 7.02 13.22
C THR A 34 -7.36 6.69 14.32
N ILE A 35 -7.87 5.46 14.47
CA ILE A 35 -8.80 5.17 15.57
C ILE A 35 -8.16 5.26 16.96
N THR A 36 -6.86 5.01 17.07
CA THR A 36 -6.16 4.97 18.37
C THR A 36 -5.82 6.39 18.86
N PHE A 37 -5.46 7.27 17.93
CA PHE A 37 -4.88 8.57 18.26
C PHE A 37 -5.73 9.78 17.83
N CYS A 38 -6.60 9.63 16.82
CA CYS A 38 -7.48 10.71 16.38
C CYS A 38 -8.63 10.90 17.38
N ARG A 39 -8.58 12.00 18.14
CA ARG A 39 -9.60 12.31 19.17
C ARG A 39 -10.83 13.01 18.59
N THR A 40 -10.66 13.74 17.49
CA THR A 40 -11.74 14.51 16.85
C THR A 40 -11.61 14.45 15.33
N PRO A 41 -12.72 14.38 14.56
CA PRO A 41 -12.68 14.34 13.10
C PRO A 41 -11.93 15.52 12.45
N TYR A 42 -11.84 16.67 13.13
CA TYR A 42 -11.16 17.87 12.59
C TYR A 42 -9.64 17.72 12.48
N MET A 43 -9.06 16.73 13.17
CA MET A 43 -7.62 16.42 13.07
C MET A 43 -7.27 15.71 11.77
N GLU A 44 -8.25 15.07 11.12
CA GLU A 44 -8.08 14.36 9.86
C GLU A 44 -7.90 15.38 8.72
N ALA A 45 -6.74 15.35 8.07
CA ALA A 45 -6.45 16.27 6.97
C ALA A 45 -7.14 15.86 5.66
N ASN A 46 -7.50 14.59 5.49
CA ASN A 46 -8.21 14.15 4.31
C ASN A 46 -9.68 14.65 4.39
N PRO A 47 -10.09 15.58 3.51
CA PRO A 47 -11.42 16.18 3.58
C PRO A 47 -12.53 15.15 3.38
N TYR A 48 -12.27 14.08 2.61
CA TYR A 48 -13.25 13.02 2.39
C TYR A 48 -13.38 12.17 3.66
N ALA A 49 -12.28 11.62 4.17
CA ALA A 49 -12.31 10.82 5.41
C ALA A 49 -12.94 11.60 6.57
N ARG A 50 -12.56 12.87 6.75
CA ARG A 50 -13.17 13.78 7.72
C ARG A 50 -14.68 13.92 7.55
N SER A 51 -15.17 14.09 6.32
CA SER A 51 -16.62 14.21 6.06
C SER A 51 -17.36 12.95 6.46
N PHE A 52 -16.80 11.77 6.17
CA PHE A 52 -17.36 10.49 6.59
C PHE A 52 -17.36 10.35 8.12
N MET A 53 -16.27 10.72 8.79
CA MET A 53 -16.15 10.68 10.26
C MET A 53 -17.14 11.63 10.95
N LEU A 54 -17.44 12.78 10.34
CA LEU A 54 -18.43 13.74 10.87
C LEU A 54 -19.86 13.21 10.77
N ILE A 55 -20.19 12.49 9.69
CA ILE A 55 -21.55 11.99 9.44
C ILE A 55 -21.83 10.71 10.22
N TYR A 56 -20.88 9.77 10.24
CA TYR A 56 -21.08 8.41 10.75
C TYR A 56 -20.32 8.13 12.05
N GLY A 57 -19.58 9.10 12.59
CA GLY A 57 -18.66 8.93 13.70
C GLY A 57 -17.28 8.43 13.27
N ILE A 58 -16.28 8.57 14.15
CA ILE A 58 -14.85 8.30 13.85
C ILE A 58 -14.65 6.89 13.28
N VAL A 59 -15.03 5.86 14.05
CA VAL A 59 -14.74 4.46 13.69
C VAL A 59 -15.53 4.03 12.45
N SER A 60 -16.84 4.20 12.46
CA SER A 60 -17.72 3.75 11.38
C SER A 60 -17.53 4.58 10.10
N GLY A 61 -17.31 5.89 10.22
CA GLY A 61 -17.03 6.76 9.08
C GLY A 61 -15.71 6.43 8.40
N LEU A 62 -14.65 6.22 9.18
CA LEU A 62 -13.35 5.83 8.63
C LEU A 62 -13.41 4.44 7.98
N ALA A 63 -14.04 3.46 8.65
CA ALA A 63 -14.21 2.12 8.08
C ALA A 63 -15.00 2.15 6.76
N LEU A 64 -16.05 2.98 6.67
CA LEU A 64 -16.83 3.14 5.44
C LEU A 64 -15.99 3.78 4.32
N TYR A 65 -15.23 4.83 4.64
CA TYR A 65 -14.33 5.48 3.70
C TYR A 65 -13.26 4.51 3.17
N ASP A 66 -12.57 3.79 4.05
CA ASP A 66 -11.54 2.82 3.69
C ASP A 66 -12.11 1.70 2.82
N PHE A 67 -13.29 1.20 3.17
CA PHE A 67 -13.98 0.17 2.39
C PHE A 67 -14.33 0.66 0.97
N LEU A 68 -14.89 1.86 0.84
CA LEU A 68 -15.24 2.44 -0.45
C LEU A 68 -14.01 2.69 -1.33
N LEU A 69 -12.89 3.10 -0.73
CA LEU A 69 -11.64 3.33 -1.47
C LEU A 69 -10.96 2.01 -1.86
N ALA A 70 -11.06 0.97 -1.03
CA ALA A 70 -10.49 -0.33 -1.30
C ALA A 70 -11.18 -1.08 -2.47
N ILE A 71 -12.48 -0.88 -2.69
CA ILE A 71 -13.23 -1.55 -3.78
C ILE A 71 -12.61 -1.33 -5.17
N PRO A 72 -12.45 -0.08 -5.67
CA PRO A 72 -11.89 0.14 -7.01
C PRO A 72 -10.44 -0.33 -7.11
N ILE A 73 -9.64 -0.18 -6.05
CA ILE A 73 -8.26 -0.68 -6.03
C ILE A 73 -8.24 -2.21 -6.15
N TYR A 74 -9.05 -2.90 -5.36
CA TYR A 74 -9.15 -4.35 -5.41
C TYR A 74 -9.63 -4.85 -6.77
N ALA A 75 -10.62 -4.18 -7.37
CA ALA A 75 -11.10 -4.50 -8.70
C ALA A 75 -9.98 -4.41 -9.76
N ILE A 76 -9.14 -3.37 -9.71
CA ILE A 76 -7.97 -3.23 -10.61
C ILE A 76 -6.99 -4.38 -10.39
N LEU A 77 -6.65 -4.71 -9.14
CA LEU A 77 -5.69 -5.78 -8.82
C LEU A 77 -6.18 -7.15 -9.28
N VAL A 78 -7.47 -7.44 -9.11
CA VAL A 78 -8.09 -8.68 -9.57
C VAL A 78 -8.12 -8.71 -11.10
N PHE A 79 -8.60 -7.63 -11.74
CA PHE A 79 -8.69 -7.56 -13.19
C PHE A 79 -7.33 -7.77 -13.85
N ASP A 80 -6.30 -7.07 -13.37
CA ASP A 80 -4.95 -7.19 -13.91
C ASP A 80 -4.36 -8.58 -13.67
N SER A 81 -4.63 -9.17 -12.50
CA SER A 81 -4.16 -10.53 -12.18
C SER A 81 -4.72 -11.63 -13.09
N TYR A 82 -5.89 -11.45 -13.71
CA TYR A 82 -6.56 -12.50 -14.49
C TYR A 82 -6.66 -12.19 -15.98
N MET A 83 -6.92 -10.94 -16.33
CA MET A 83 -7.31 -10.57 -17.70
C MET A 83 -6.13 -10.08 -18.54
N ILE A 84 -5.07 -9.58 -17.91
CA ILE A 84 -3.94 -9.01 -18.64
C ILE A 84 -2.75 -9.99 -18.64
N LYS A 85 -2.57 -10.67 -19.77
CA LYS A 85 -1.35 -11.44 -20.05
C LYS A 85 -0.33 -10.52 -20.70
N TYR A 86 0.50 -9.87 -19.88
CA TYR A 86 1.61 -9.08 -20.41
C TYR A 86 2.62 -9.96 -21.15
N THR A 87 3.05 -9.52 -22.33
CA THR A 87 4.26 -10.04 -22.97
C THR A 87 5.43 -9.84 -22.03
N GLN A 88 6.27 -10.87 -21.87
CA GLN A 88 7.33 -10.93 -20.84
C GLN A 88 8.27 -9.72 -20.85
N HIS A 89 8.41 -9.05 -21.99
CA HIS A 89 9.22 -7.83 -22.16
C HIS A 89 8.64 -6.57 -21.49
N TYR A 90 7.31 -6.43 -21.46
CA TYR A 90 6.64 -5.22 -20.91
C TYR A 90 6.11 -5.42 -19.49
N LYS A 91 5.95 -6.68 -19.07
CA LYS A 91 5.38 -7.05 -17.77
C LYS A 91 5.97 -6.24 -16.62
N THR A 92 7.29 -6.26 -16.44
CA THR A 92 7.96 -5.58 -15.33
C THR A 92 7.79 -4.06 -15.37
N LYS A 93 7.75 -3.44 -16.57
CA LYS A 93 7.58 -1.99 -16.70
C LYS A 93 6.16 -1.55 -16.35
N THR A 94 5.14 -2.25 -16.87
CA THR A 94 3.75 -1.92 -16.57
C THR A 94 3.43 -2.14 -15.11
N GLU A 95 3.88 -3.26 -14.55
CA GLU A 95 3.75 -3.56 -13.13
C GLU A 95 4.37 -2.47 -12.24
N PHE A 96 5.53 -1.92 -12.62
CA PHE A 96 6.16 -0.83 -11.90
C PHE A 96 5.37 0.48 -11.98
N ILE A 97 4.82 0.81 -13.16
CA ILE A 97 3.97 1.99 -13.32
C ILE A 97 2.72 1.87 -12.43
N ILE A 98 2.13 0.67 -12.35
CA ILE A 98 0.99 0.41 -11.49
C ILE A 98 1.38 0.56 -10.02
N ASP A 99 2.52 0.04 -9.59
CA ASP A 99 3.02 0.22 -8.23
C ASP A 99 3.26 1.71 -7.91
N VAL A 100 3.78 2.49 -8.84
CA VAL A 100 3.94 3.95 -8.69
C VAL A 100 2.59 4.65 -8.53
N ALA A 101 1.63 4.35 -9.39
CA ALA A 101 0.30 4.96 -9.34
C ALA A 101 -0.45 4.61 -8.05
N LEU A 102 -0.46 3.32 -7.68
CA LEU A 102 -1.10 2.84 -6.45
C LEU A 102 -0.40 3.38 -5.21
N GLY A 103 0.93 3.38 -5.19
CA GLY A 103 1.70 3.93 -4.08
C GLY A 103 1.41 5.41 -3.85
N TRP A 104 1.34 6.20 -4.92
CA TRP A 104 1.04 7.63 -4.81
C TRP A 104 -0.38 7.88 -4.30
N LEU A 105 -1.35 7.10 -4.82
CA LEU A 105 -2.75 7.15 -4.40
C LEU A 105 -2.90 6.82 -2.92
N ILE A 106 -2.33 5.71 -2.46
CA ILE A 106 -2.45 5.25 -1.05
C ILE A 106 -1.73 6.21 -0.11
N ALA A 107 -0.56 6.72 -0.50
CA ALA A 107 0.16 7.69 0.31
C ALA A 107 -0.64 9.00 0.47
N GLY A 108 -1.36 9.42 -0.57
CA GLY A 108 -2.22 10.61 -0.49
C GLY A 108 -3.50 10.36 0.31
N ALA A 109 -4.16 9.23 0.07
CA ALA A 109 -5.44 8.92 0.67
C ALA A 109 -5.37 8.55 2.16
N HIS A 110 -4.31 7.85 2.57
CA HIS A 110 -4.19 7.26 3.90
C HIS A 110 -2.99 7.83 4.67
N PHE A 111 -1.77 7.75 4.13
CA PHE A 111 -0.57 8.16 4.87
C PHE A 111 -0.58 9.65 5.23
N ASN A 112 -1.04 10.51 4.33
CA ASN A 112 -1.14 11.93 4.59
C ASN A 112 -2.19 12.27 5.67
N GLY A 113 -3.30 11.51 5.73
CA GLY A 113 -4.32 11.61 6.77
C GLY A 113 -3.80 11.12 8.12
N ALA A 114 -3.32 9.88 8.17
CA ALA A 114 -2.72 9.27 9.37
C ALA A 114 -1.67 10.17 10.04
N MET A 115 -0.82 10.82 9.23
CA MET A 115 0.31 11.62 9.73
C MET A 115 -0.04 13.09 9.97
N SER A 116 -1.24 13.56 9.62
CA SER A 116 -1.58 14.99 9.68
C SER A 116 -1.55 15.60 11.06
N TRP A 117 -1.89 14.80 12.05
CA TRP A 117 -1.91 15.19 13.46
C TRP A 117 -0.66 14.74 14.20
N LEU A 118 0.10 13.79 13.65
CA LEU A 118 1.37 13.32 14.23
C LEU A 118 2.51 14.28 13.90
N TRP A 119 2.52 14.81 12.68
CA TRP A 119 3.58 15.69 12.20
C TRP A 119 3.03 16.84 11.37
N ASP A 120 3.29 18.06 11.84
CA ASP A 120 2.96 19.31 11.15
C ASP A 120 3.92 19.55 9.97
N ALA A 121 3.77 18.73 8.94
CA ALA A 121 4.46 18.87 7.66
C ALA A 121 3.45 19.22 6.54
N PRO A 122 3.89 19.93 5.48
CA PRO A 122 3.10 20.14 4.29
C PRO A 122 2.54 18.83 3.71
N HIS A 123 1.32 18.88 3.18
CA HIS A 123 0.63 17.74 2.57
C HIS A 123 1.52 16.97 1.58
N PHE A 124 2.21 17.72 0.71
CA PHE A 124 3.10 17.14 -0.30
C PHE A 124 4.25 16.34 0.32
N ILE A 125 4.83 16.81 1.44
CA ILE A 125 5.96 16.13 2.11
C ILE A 125 5.49 14.84 2.75
N ARG A 126 4.34 14.86 3.45
CA ARG A 126 3.76 13.64 4.04
C ARG A 126 3.46 12.59 2.97
N GLN A 127 2.80 12.98 1.88
CA GLN A 127 2.49 12.08 0.78
C GLN A 127 3.76 11.54 0.11
N ALA A 128 4.78 12.39 -0.13
CA ALA A 128 6.03 11.96 -0.73
C ALA A 128 6.75 10.93 0.15
N ILE A 129 6.75 11.10 1.47
CA ILE A 129 7.37 10.14 2.40
C ILE A 129 6.60 8.82 2.42
N GLY A 130 5.26 8.86 2.53
CA GLY A 130 4.43 7.66 2.44
C GLY A 130 4.66 6.90 1.13
N PHE A 131 4.76 7.64 0.02
CA PHE A 131 5.06 7.09 -1.29
C PHE A 131 6.44 6.42 -1.34
N MET A 132 7.47 7.07 -0.80
CA MET A 132 8.82 6.52 -0.75
C MET A 132 8.89 5.24 0.09
N ILE A 133 8.18 5.18 1.22
CA ILE A 133 8.10 3.98 2.06
C ILE A 133 7.40 2.86 1.30
N TYR A 134 6.25 3.15 0.67
CA TYR A 134 5.54 2.17 -0.15
C TYR A 134 6.43 1.62 -1.27
N MET A 135 7.10 2.49 -2.02
CA MET A 135 7.97 2.10 -3.13
C MET A 135 9.18 1.29 -2.65
N ALA A 136 9.78 1.64 -1.52
CA ALA A 136 10.89 0.87 -0.95
C ALA A 136 10.47 -0.58 -0.64
N ILE A 137 9.29 -0.75 -0.02
CA ILE A 137 8.75 -2.08 0.28
C ILE A 137 8.35 -2.82 -1.00
N ALA A 138 7.71 -2.15 -1.96
CA ALA A 138 7.29 -2.73 -3.23
C ALA A 138 8.49 -3.21 -4.06
N ILE A 139 9.55 -2.39 -4.17
CA ILE A 139 10.79 -2.74 -4.87
C ILE A 139 11.43 -3.98 -4.25
N LEU A 140 11.57 -4.00 -2.91
CA LEU A 140 12.19 -5.12 -2.20
C LEU A 140 11.36 -6.40 -2.26
N SER A 141 10.03 -6.29 -2.33
CA SER A 141 9.11 -7.43 -2.22
C SER A 141 8.72 -8.05 -3.56
N PHE A 142 8.67 -7.25 -4.63
CA PHE A 142 8.11 -7.67 -5.91
C PHE A 142 9.15 -7.80 -7.02
N TYR A 143 10.26 -7.05 -6.93
CA TYR A 143 11.27 -7.02 -7.98
C TYR A 143 12.49 -7.80 -7.54
N PRO A 144 13.04 -8.69 -8.40
CA PRO A 144 14.26 -9.39 -8.08
C PRO A 144 15.38 -8.37 -7.90
N VAL A 145 16.04 -8.41 -6.75
CA VAL A 145 17.23 -7.61 -6.48
C VAL A 145 18.26 -7.94 -7.58
N PRO A 146 18.80 -6.94 -8.30
CA PRO A 146 19.81 -7.21 -9.33
C PRO A 146 20.97 -7.97 -8.69
N LYS A 147 21.43 -9.06 -9.32
CA LYS A 147 22.46 -9.99 -8.80
C LYS A 147 23.68 -9.29 -8.17
N ARG A 148 24.03 -8.09 -8.66
CA ARG A 148 25.12 -7.25 -8.15
C ARG A 148 24.90 -6.75 -6.71
N LEU A 149 23.67 -6.39 -6.36
CA LEU A 149 23.32 -5.96 -5.00
C LEU A 149 23.24 -7.15 -4.03
N SER A 150 22.76 -8.30 -4.49
CA SER A 150 22.73 -9.54 -3.70
C SER A 150 24.14 -9.95 -3.27
N CYS A 151 25.12 -9.83 -4.17
CA CYS A 151 26.52 -10.11 -3.88
C CYS A 151 27.09 -9.17 -2.81
N LEU A 152 26.76 -7.87 -2.89
CA LEU A 152 27.19 -6.86 -1.90
C LEU A 152 26.55 -7.07 -0.53
N ILE A 153 25.27 -7.44 -0.46
CA ILE A 153 24.59 -7.75 0.82
C ILE A 153 25.18 -9.00 1.47
N VAL A 154 25.51 -10.03 0.68
CA VAL A 154 26.17 -11.25 1.18
C VAL A 154 27.59 -10.94 1.68
N GLU A 155 28.36 -10.12 0.97
CA GLU A 155 29.68 -9.67 1.44
C GLU A 155 29.60 -8.86 2.73
N ASP A 156 28.62 -7.97 2.86
CA ASP A 156 28.45 -7.13 4.05
C ASP A 156 28.01 -7.95 5.27
N LEU A 157 27.10 -8.91 5.09
CA LEU A 157 26.71 -9.87 6.13
C LEU A 157 27.88 -10.78 6.55
N SER A 158 28.70 -11.22 5.59
CA SER A 158 29.91 -12.02 5.86
C SER A 158 30.94 -11.24 6.69
N LYS A 159 31.21 -9.98 6.33
CA LYS A 159 32.10 -9.09 7.09
C LYS A 159 31.59 -8.80 8.50
N LYS A 160 30.27 -8.71 8.70
CA LYS A 160 29.67 -8.45 10.01
C LYS A 160 29.74 -9.66 10.95
N THR A 161 29.67 -10.88 10.40
CA THR A 161 29.86 -12.13 11.14
C THR A 161 31.33 -12.33 11.51
N SER A 162 32.26 -12.00 10.60
CA SER A 162 33.70 -12.16 10.84
C SER A 162 34.31 -11.14 11.82
N ARG A 163 33.60 -10.04 12.14
CA ARG A 163 34.01 -9.06 13.17
C ARG A 163 33.51 -9.38 14.58
N LYS A 164 32.67 -10.41 14.73
CA LYS A 164 32.11 -10.85 16.02
C LYS A 164 32.80 -12.11 16.56
N VAL A 165 33.85 -12.60 15.89
CA VAL A 165 34.70 -13.72 16.32
C VAL A 165 36.04 -13.17 16.80
#